data_AF-A0A7S2P868-F1
#
_entry.id   AF-A0A7S2P868-F1
#
_cell.length_a   1.000
_cell.length_b   1.000
_cell.length_c   1.000
_cell.angle_alpha   90.00
_cell.angle_beta   90.00
_cell.angle_gamma   90.00
#
_symmetry.space_group_name_H-M   'P 1'
#
loop_
_entity.id
_entity.type
_entity.pdbx_description
1 polymer ?
#
loop_
_entity_poly.entity_id
_entity_poly.type
_entity_poly.pdbx_seq_one_letter_code
_entity_poly.pdbx_strand_id
1 'polypeptide(L)'
;KHGYRGNPYHNYIHACDVTHTVYRLMCETMGGRWLNAVEQYALLVSALCHDIGHPGRSNNFLVEAQDELAILYNDQSPLENMHCAQLFSICSIAETNIFKALSKDQEYKVARKVCIAAILHTDMVHHFDMVKHLVQLYEMQVAVCDAQALEDQNLKPEFEAEIFRKDQQFWIELLLHLADVSNAT
;
A
#
# COMPACT_ATOMS: atom_id res chain seq x y z
N LYS A 1 -14.62 -10.76 5.60
CA LYS A 1 -15.06 -11.59 4.45
C LYS A 1 -16.16 -10.93 3.60
N HIS A 2 -17.28 -10.46 4.18
CA HIS A 2 -18.44 -9.96 3.40
C HIS A 2 -18.16 -8.77 2.46
N GLY A 3 -17.09 -7.98 2.68
CA GLY A 3 -16.69 -6.91 1.76
C GLY A 3 -16.01 -7.38 0.47
N TYR A 4 -15.50 -8.62 0.41
CA TYR A 4 -14.87 -9.18 -0.79
C TYR A 4 -15.85 -10.06 -1.56
N ARG A 5 -15.95 -9.84 -2.87
CA ARG A 5 -16.81 -10.62 -3.76
C ARG A 5 -16.18 -11.98 -4.09
N GLY A 6 -16.99 -12.93 -4.56
CA GLY A 6 -16.54 -14.25 -5.02
C GLY A 6 -15.84 -14.22 -6.39
N ASN A 7 -14.93 -13.28 -6.62
CA ASN A 7 -14.17 -13.19 -7.85
C ASN A 7 -13.10 -14.31 -7.91
N PRO A 8 -12.68 -14.75 -9.11
CA PRO A 8 -11.61 -15.74 -9.23
C PRO A 8 -10.26 -15.27 -8.63
N TYR A 9 -9.93 -13.98 -8.72
CA TYR A 9 -8.66 -13.41 -8.26
C TYR A 9 -8.84 -12.35 -7.16
N HIS A 10 -9.34 -11.15 -7.46
CA HIS A 10 -9.55 -10.04 -6.51
C HIS A 10 -10.63 -10.39 -5.46
N ASN A 11 -10.25 -11.22 -4.50
CA ASN A 11 -11.09 -11.84 -3.48
C ASN A 11 -10.38 -11.84 -2.12
N TYR A 12 -11.03 -12.39 -1.10
CA TYR A 12 -10.49 -12.37 0.25
C TYR A 12 -9.15 -13.12 0.41
N ILE A 13 -8.90 -14.16 -0.40
CA ILE A 13 -7.65 -14.92 -0.35
C ILE A 13 -6.49 -14.05 -0.85
N HIS A 14 -6.67 -13.37 -1.99
CA HIS A 14 -5.71 -12.38 -2.51
C HIS A 14 -5.38 -11.31 -1.47
N ALA A 15 -6.39 -10.72 -0.83
CA ALA A 15 -6.18 -9.73 0.21
C ALA A 15 -5.36 -10.27 1.41
N CYS A 16 -5.59 -11.52 1.82
CA CYS A 16 -4.80 -12.17 2.88
C CYS A 16 -3.36 -12.42 2.45
N ASP A 17 -3.14 -12.84 1.21
CA ASP A 17 -1.81 -13.08 0.65
C ASP A 17 -0.99 -11.78 0.62
N VAL A 18 -1.54 -10.73 0.00
CA VAL A 18 -0.91 -9.39 -0.04
C VAL A 18 -0.63 -8.85 1.36
N THR A 19 -1.57 -8.99 2.31
CA THR A 19 -1.34 -8.58 3.71
C THR A 19 -0.16 -9.30 4.34
N HIS A 20 -0.06 -10.61 4.14
CA HIS A 20 1.05 -11.40 4.68
C HIS A 20 2.37 -11.03 4.00
N THR A 21 2.37 -10.81 2.68
CA THR A 21 3.55 -10.39 1.94
C THR A 21 4.04 -9.01 2.40
N VAL A 22 3.15 -8.03 2.61
CA VAL A 22 3.51 -6.73 3.20
C VAL A 22 4.15 -6.90 4.58
N TYR A 23 3.58 -7.76 5.44
CA TYR A 23 4.16 -8.07 6.74
C TYR A 23 5.57 -8.66 6.61
N ARG A 24 5.77 -9.61 5.69
CA ARG A 24 7.08 -10.22 5.42
C ARG A 24 8.09 -9.19 4.92
N LEU A 25 7.72 -8.35 3.95
CA LEU A 25 8.59 -7.30 3.45
C LEU A 25 9.02 -6.35 4.57
N MET A 26 8.09 -5.92 5.44
CA MET A 26 8.45 -5.10 6.60
C MET A 26 9.41 -5.82 7.57
N CYS A 27 9.32 -7.14 7.73
CA CYS A 27 10.30 -7.89 8.52
C CYS A 27 11.68 -7.89 7.86
N GLU A 28 11.75 -8.21 6.56
CA GLU A 28 13.02 -8.26 5.81
C GLU A 28 13.71 -6.89 5.75
N THR A 29 12.93 -5.81 5.63
CA THR A 29 13.47 -4.43 5.57
C THR A 29 13.64 -3.78 6.95
N MET A 30 13.46 -4.52 8.05
CA MET A 30 13.48 -3.99 9.42
C MET A 30 12.57 -2.75 9.59
N GLY A 31 11.36 -2.80 9.03
CA GLY A 31 10.36 -1.73 8.99
C GLY A 31 10.16 -0.99 10.31
N GLY A 32 10.24 -1.69 11.44
CA GLY A 32 10.14 -1.08 12.78
C GLY A 32 11.21 -0.04 13.11
N ARG A 33 12.31 0.03 12.36
CA ARG A 33 13.35 1.06 12.52
C ARG A 33 13.00 2.37 11.84
N TRP A 34 12.25 2.33 10.74
CA TRP A 34 12.00 3.49 9.88
C TRP A 34 10.51 3.80 9.64
N LEU A 35 9.59 2.95 10.11
CA LEU A 35 8.15 3.21 10.22
C LEU A 35 7.73 3.21 11.69
N ASN A 36 6.91 4.17 12.08
CA ASN A 36 6.29 4.14 13.40
C ASN A 36 5.17 3.08 13.48
N ALA A 37 4.71 2.76 14.69
CA ALA A 37 3.72 1.71 14.91
C ALA A 37 2.37 1.97 14.21
N VAL A 38 1.97 3.24 14.08
CA VAL A 38 0.72 3.64 13.41
C VAL A 38 0.84 3.48 11.90
N GLU A 39 1.99 3.80 11.32
CA GLU A 39 2.28 3.59 9.90
C GLU A 39 2.28 2.10 9.54
N GLN A 40 2.97 1.27 10.33
CA GLN A 40 2.98 -0.19 10.14
C GLN A 40 1.57 -0.77 10.24
N TYR A 41 0.81 -0.36 11.26
CA TYR A 41 -0.57 -0.80 11.44
C TYR A 41 -1.46 -0.40 10.26
N ALA A 42 -1.39 0.87 9.85
CA ALA A 42 -2.16 1.39 8.73
C ALA A 42 -1.79 0.70 7.41
N LEU A 43 -0.52 0.40 7.16
CA LEU A 43 -0.07 -0.30 5.96
C LEU A 43 -0.63 -1.72 5.88
N LEU A 44 -0.69 -2.46 6.99
CA LEU A 44 -1.33 -3.78 7.04
C LEU A 44 -2.84 -3.71 6.83
N VAL A 45 -3.51 -2.69 7.38
CA VAL A 45 -4.93 -2.45 7.12
C VAL A 45 -5.17 -2.12 5.65
N SER A 46 -4.27 -1.32 5.05
CA SER A 46 -4.32 -0.96 3.63
C SER A 46 -4.22 -2.21 2.77
N ALA A 47 -3.25 -3.07 3.04
CA ALA A 47 -3.08 -4.34 2.33
C ALA A 47 -4.33 -5.22 2.38
N LEU A 48 -4.96 -5.32 3.56
CA LEU A 48 -6.18 -6.10 3.74
C LEU A 48 -7.39 -5.52 2.99
N CYS A 49 -7.38 -4.22 2.68
CA CYS A 49 -8.51 -3.51 2.08
C CYS A 49 -8.24 -2.96 0.68
N HIS A 50 -7.06 -3.17 0.10
CA HIS A 50 -6.68 -2.54 -1.16
C HIS A 50 -7.61 -2.91 -2.32
N ASP A 51 -8.29 -4.06 -2.25
CA ASP A 51 -9.20 -4.60 -3.26
C ASP A 51 -10.66 -4.77 -2.77
N ILE A 52 -11.01 -4.16 -1.63
CA ILE A 52 -12.32 -4.39 -1.02
C ILE A 52 -13.46 -3.97 -1.97
N GLY A 53 -14.45 -4.85 -2.15
CA GLY A 53 -15.60 -4.60 -3.02
C GLY A 53 -15.33 -4.69 -4.53
N HIS A 54 -14.13 -5.10 -4.95
CA HIS A 54 -13.72 -5.17 -6.36
C HIS A 54 -14.76 -5.92 -7.24
N PRO A 55 -15.20 -5.35 -8.38
CA PRO A 55 -16.27 -5.92 -9.20
C PRO A 55 -15.81 -7.02 -10.18
N GLY A 56 -14.50 -7.26 -10.29
CA GLY A 56 -13.92 -8.22 -11.24
C GLY A 56 -13.82 -7.66 -12.66
N ARG A 57 -13.63 -6.34 -12.77
CA ARG A 57 -13.41 -5.57 -14.01
C ARG A 57 -12.25 -4.61 -13.76
N SER A 58 -11.57 -4.16 -14.82
CA SER A 58 -10.45 -3.21 -14.72
C SER A 58 -10.92 -1.76 -14.78
N ASN A 59 -10.07 -0.81 -14.34
CA ASN A 59 -10.30 0.63 -14.50
C ASN A 59 -10.61 1.00 -15.96
N ASN A 60 -9.83 0.49 -16.94
CA ASN A 60 -10.10 0.74 -18.37
C ASN A 60 -11.50 0.29 -18.80
N PHE A 61 -11.98 -0.86 -18.30
CA PHE A 61 -13.33 -1.31 -18.63
C PHE A 61 -14.39 -0.34 -18.07
N LEU A 62 -14.21 0.14 -16.83
CA LEU A 62 -15.14 1.08 -16.20
C LEU A 62 -15.20 2.41 -16.96
N VAL A 63 -14.05 2.94 -17.39
CA VAL A 63 -13.95 4.19 -18.16
C VAL A 63 -14.66 4.04 -19.52
N GLU A 64 -14.34 2.99 -20.28
CA GLU A 64 -14.96 2.75 -21.60
C GLU A 64 -16.47 2.51 -21.50
N ALA A 65 -16.92 1.87 -20.42
CA ALA A 65 -18.34 1.61 -20.17
C ALA A 65 -19.09 2.82 -19.61
N GLN A 66 -18.41 3.94 -19.32
CA GLN A 66 -18.98 5.09 -18.60
C GLN A 66 -19.65 4.67 -17.29
N ASP A 67 -19.02 3.75 -16.56
CA ASP A 67 -19.50 3.26 -15.27
C ASP A 67 -19.59 4.40 -14.26
N GLU A 68 -20.54 4.32 -13.33
CA GLU A 68 -20.76 5.34 -12.30
C GLU A 68 -19.49 5.65 -11.49
N LEU A 69 -18.64 4.64 -11.23
CA LEU A 69 -17.36 4.85 -10.54
C LEU A 69 -16.38 5.67 -11.37
N ALA A 70 -16.30 5.42 -12.68
CA ALA A 70 -15.43 6.17 -13.58
C ALA A 70 -15.86 7.65 -13.65
N ILE A 71 -17.18 7.89 -13.77
CA ILE A 71 -17.75 9.24 -13.73
C ILE A 71 -17.47 9.93 -12.38
N LEU A 72 -17.70 9.23 -11.26
CA LEU A 72 -17.54 9.77 -9.92
C LEU A 72 -16.09 10.19 -9.63
N TYR A 73 -15.12 9.39 -10.08
CA TYR A 73 -13.70 9.63 -9.87
C TYR A 73 -12.99 10.26 -11.06
N ASN A 74 -13.74 10.77 -12.04
CA ASN A 74 -13.23 11.49 -13.21
C ASN A 74 -12.13 10.70 -13.95
N ASP A 75 -12.36 9.39 -14.13
CA ASP A 75 -11.45 8.43 -14.75
C ASP A 75 -10.08 8.28 -14.06
N GLN A 76 -9.88 8.88 -12.87
CA GLN A 76 -8.63 8.78 -12.10
C GLN A 76 -8.73 7.69 -11.05
N SER A 77 -8.06 6.57 -11.28
CA SER A 77 -8.02 5.39 -10.39
C SER A 77 -9.39 5.04 -9.77
N PRO A 78 -10.46 4.79 -10.59
CA PRO A 78 -11.81 4.61 -10.08
C PRO A 78 -11.95 3.51 -9.01
N LEU A 79 -11.27 2.37 -9.21
CA LEU A 79 -11.32 1.24 -8.29
C LEU A 79 -10.60 1.54 -6.98
N GLU A 80 -9.38 2.07 -7.03
CA GLU A 80 -8.56 2.35 -5.84
C GLU A 80 -9.20 3.43 -4.97
N ASN A 81 -9.84 4.42 -5.58
CA ASN A 81 -10.66 5.40 -4.86
C ASN A 81 -11.89 4.75 -4.20
N MET A 82 -12.56 3.83 -4.89
CA MET A 82 -13.68 3.06 -4.31
C MET A 82 -13.20 2.20 -3.12
N HIS A 83 -12.06 1.53 -3.24
CA HIS A 83 -11.47 0.70 -2.17
C HIS A 83 -11.19 1.54 -0.91
N CYS A 84 -10.58 2.72 -1.08
CA CYS A 84 -10.40 3.70 -0.02
C CYS A 84 -11.74 4.12 0.62
N ALA A 85 -12.73 4.48 -0.22
CA ALA A 85 -14.03 4.92 0.25
C ALA A 85 -14.75 3.85 1.08
N GLN A 86 -14.67 2.58 0.64
CA GLN A 86 -15.27 1.45 1.36
C GLN A 86 -14.58 1.18 2.70
N LEU A 87 -13.24 1.18 2.75
CA LEU A 87 -12.51 1.04 4.01
C LEU A 87 -12.99 2.07 5.04
N PHE A 88 -13.03 3.35 4.67
CA PHE A 88 -13.43 4.40 5.60
C PHE A 88 -14.93 4.46 5.88
N SER A 89 -15.77 4.00 4.96
CA SER A 89 -17.20 3.81 5.20
C SER A 89 -17.41 2.77 6.31
N ILE A 90 -16.73 1.62 6.24
CA ILE A 90 -16.77 0.59 7.28
C ILE A 90 -16.26 1.14 8.61
N CYS A 91 -15.16 1.90 8.61
CA CYS A 91 -14.60 2.48 9.83
C CYS A 91 -15.43 3.64 10.41
N SER A 92 -16.41 4.17 9.68
CA SER A 92 -17.28 5.25 10.18
C SER A 92 -18.33 4.73 11.18
N ILE A 93 -18.62 3.42 11.15
CA ILE A 93 -19.50 2.74 12.10
C ILE A 93 -18.69 2.37 13.36
N ALA A 94 -19.19 2.74 14.54
CA ALA A 94 -18.43 2.65 15.80
C ALA A 94 -17.99 1.21 16.13
N GLU A 95 -18.82 0.23 15.82
CA GLU A 95 -18.60 -1.20 16.08
C GLU A 95 -17.50 -1.79 15.20
N THR A 96 -17.30 -1.25 14.00
CA THR A 96 -16.31 -1.71 13.00
C THR A 96 -15.13 -0.75 12.85
N ASN A 97 -15.07 0.32 13.64
CA ASN A 97 -13.96 1.27 13.61
C ASN A 97 -12.71 0.68 14.27
N ILE A 98 -11.85 0.09 13.43
CA ILE A 98 -10.55 -0.44 13.82
C ILE A 98 -9.56 0.64 14.27
N PHE A 99 -9.80 1.91 13.92
CA PHE A 99 -8.97 3.05 14.32
C PHE A 99 -9.49 3.77 15.59
N LYS A 100 -10.52 3.25 16.26
CA LYS A 100 -11.19 3.94 17.38
C LYS A 100 -10.28 4.27 18.58
N ALA A 101 -9.21 3.50 18.77
CA ALA A 101 -8.26 3.70 19.85
C ALA A 101 -7.17 4.75 19.52
N LEU A 102 -7.04 5.14 18.25
CA LEU A 102 -6.08 6.15 17.82
C LEU A 102 -6.55 7.54 18.24
N SER A 103 -5.62 8.37 18.69
CA SER A 103 -5.85 9.80 18.90
C SER A 103 -6.28 10.46 17.59
N LYS A 104 -7.42 11.17 17.63
CA LYS A 104 -8.01 11.79 16.43
C LYS A 104 -7.10 12.83 15.78
N ASP A 105 -6.41 13.62 16.57
CA ASP A 105 -5.67 14.79 16.08
C ASP A 105 -4.29 14.48 15.53
N GLN A 106 -3.75 13.29 15.83
CA GLN A 106 -2.40 12.91 15.46
C GLN A 106 -2.38 11.54 14.76
N GLU A 107 -2.67 10.45 15.47
CA GLU A 107 -2.48 9.10 14.96
C GLU A 107 -3.49 8.74 13.86
N TYR A 108 -4.76 9.10 14.01
CA TYR A 108 -5.76 8.83 12.97
C TYR A 108 -5.43 9.54 11.64
N LYS A 109 -4.90 10.78 11.70
CA LYS A 109 -4.49 11.52 10.50
C LYS A 109 -3.35 10.82 9.78
N VAL A 110 -2.37 10.31 10.53
CA VAL A 110 -1.26 9.50 9.99
C VAL A 110 -1.81 8.22 9.36
N ALA A 111 -2.62 7.46 10.09
CA ALA A 111 -3.19 6.21 9.58
C ALA A 111 -4.01 6.43 8.30
N ARG A 112 -4.85 7.46 8.28
CA ARG A 112 -5.65 7.81 7.10
C ARG A 112 -4.78 8.18 5.90
N LYS A 113 -3.72 8.98 6.12
CA LYS A 113 -2.78 9.37 5.06
C LYS A 113 -2.09 8.14 4.45
N VAL A 114 -1.59 7.24 5.30
CA VAL A 114 -0.96 5.98 4.87
C VAL A 114 -1.92 5.13 4.06
N CYS A 115 -3.15 4.94 4.55
CA CYS A 115 -4.11 4.09 3.83
C CYS A 115 -4.46 4.61 2.45
N ILE A 116 -4.72 5.92 2.34
CA ILE A 116 -5.06 6.52 1.05
C ILE A 116 -3.87 6.42 0.08
N ALA A 117 -2.67 6.80 0.53
CA ALA A 117 -1.51 6.77 -0.32
C ALA A 117 -1.16 5.35 -0.79
N ALA A 118 -1.12 4.38 0.12
CA ALA A 118 -0.77 3.00 -0.21
C ALA A 118 -1.79 2.36 -1.18
N ILE A 119 -3.10 2.51 -0.92
CA ILE A 119 -4.14 1.92 -1.78
C ILE A 119 -4.19 2.61 -3.14
N LEU A 120 -4.06 3.94 -3.24
CA LEU A 120 -4.05 4.60 -4.55
C LEU A 120 -2.86 4.15 -5.42
N HIS A 121 -1.71 3.86 -4.82
CA HIS A 121 -0.52 3.43 -5.55
C HIS A 121 -0.51 1.93 -5.92
N THR A 122 -1.57 1.17 -5.62
CA THR A 122 -1.77 -0.15 -6.23
C THR A 122 -2.32 -0.05 -7.66
N ASP A 123 -2.78 1.13 -8.10
CA ASP A 123 -3.14 1.33 -9.50
C ASP A 123 -1.89 1.16 -10.38
N MET A 124 -1.98 0.24 -11.35
CA MET A 124 -0.90 -0.06 -12.29
C MET A 124 -0.49 1.14 -13.15
N VAL A 125 -1.28 2.22 -13.20
CA VAL A 125 -0.85 3.49 -13.81
C VAL A 125 0.43 4.05 -13.17
N HIS A 126 0.66 3.79 -11.88
CA HIS A 126 1.83 4.27 -11.13
C HIS A 126 3.06 3.36 -11.27
N HIS A 127 2.89 2.14 -11.76
CA HIS A 127 3.93 1.10 -11.72
C HIS A 127 5.26 1.54 -12.33
N PHE A 128 5.25 2.06 -13.56
CA PHE A 128 6.49 2.42 -14.25
C PHE A 128 7.19 3.63 -13.64
N ASP A 129 6.43 4.57 -13.07
CA ASP A 129 7.01 5.71 -12.36
C ASP A 129 7.67 5.26 -11.05
N MET A 130 7.05 4.34 -10.32
CA MET A 130 7.64 3.75 -9.11
C MET A 130 8.91 2.95 -9.41
N VAL A 131 8.91 2.15 -10.48
CA VAL A 131 10.11 1.41 -10.93
C VAL A 131 11.23 2.37 -11.32
N LYS A 132 10.91 3.41 -12.10
CA LYS A 132 11.88 4.43 -12.49
C LYS A 132 12.50 5.12 -11.27
N HIS A 133 11.66 5.45 -10.28
CA HIS A 133 12.13 6.06 -9.06
C HIS A 133 13.05 5.12 -8.27
N LEU A 134 12.70 3.85 -8.15
CA LEU A 134 13.54 2.84 -7.49
C LEU A 134 14.92 2.72 -8.15
N VAL A 135 14.97 2.70 -9.49
CA VAL A 135 16.23 2.67 -10.26
C VAL A 135 17.07 3.93 -9.99
N GLN A 136 16.46 5.11 -10.05
CA GLN A 136 17.15 6.38 -9.79
C GLN A 136 17.69 6.44 -8.35
N LEU A 137 16.91 5.98 -7.37
CA LEU A 137 17.32 5.90 -5.98
C LEU A 137 18.55 5.00 -5.82
N TYR A 138 18.54 3.82 -6.45
CA TYR A 138 19.71 2.92 -6.44
C TYR A 138 20.94 3.56 -7.10
N GLU A 139 20.79 4.13 -8.31
CA GLU A 139 21.90 4.74 -9.05
C GLU A 139 22.54 5.90 -8.27
N MET A 140 21.74 6.73 -7.61
CA MET A 140 22.23 7.85 -6.79
C MET A 140 22.91 7.39 -5.50
N GLN A 141 22.55 6.22 -4.97
CA GLN A 141 23.01 5.71 -3.68
C GLN A 141 23.74 4.37 -3.79
N VAL A 142 24.34 4.09 -4.96
CA VAL A 142 24.95 2.78 -5.27
C VAL A 142 25.93 2.32 -4.20
N ALA A 143 26.79 3.22 -3.70
CA ALA A 143 27.75 2.91 -2.66
C ALA A 143 27.09 2.52 -1.32
N VAL A 144 25.99 3.18 -0.95
CA VAL A 144 25.23 2.90 0.27
C VAL A 144 24.50 1.56 0.14
N CYS A 145 23.88 1.32 -1.01
CA CYS A 145 23.17 0.08 -1.32
C CYS A 145 24.10 -1.14 -1.37
N ASP A 146 25.21 -1.05 -2.11
CA ASP A 146 26.18 -2.14 -2.24
C ASP A 146 26.85 -2.42 -0.89
N ALA A 147 27.12 -1.38 -0.09
CA ALA A 147 27.63 -1.56 1.26
C ALA A 147 26.64 -2.30 2.16
N GLN A 148 25.33 -2.02 2.06
CA GLN A 148 24.30 -2.75 2.83
C GLN A 148 24.17 -4.20 2.37
N ALA A 149 24.29 -4.48 1.07
CA ALA A 149 24.17 -5.83 0.51
C ALA A 149 25.27 -6.80 0.99
N LEU A 150 26.40 -6.30 1.48
CA LEU A 150 27.47 -7.09 2.07
C LEU A 150 27.23 -7.49 3.54
N GLU A 151 26.15 -7.00 4.16
CA GLU A 151 25.82 -7.21 5.58
C GLU A 151 24.45 -7.90 5.71
N ASP A 152 24.45 -9.20 6.02
CA ASP A 152 23.24 -10.03 5.97
C ASP A 152 22.23 -9.81 7.11
N GLN A 153 22.63 -9.15 8.22
CA GLN A 153 21.84 -9.23 9.47
C GLN A 153 21.53 -7.89 10.14
N ASN A 154 22.14 -6.78 9.71
CA ASN A 154 21.93 -5.48 10.34
C ASN A 154 21.68 -4.39 9.30
N LEU A 155 20.71 -3.53 9.58
CA LEU A 155 20.46 -2.32 8.80
C LEU A 155 21.48 -1.24 9.19
N LYS A 156 22.32 -0.84 8.24
CA LYS A 156 23.31 0.22 8.40
C LYS A 156 22.62 1.56 8.64
N PRO A 157 23.09 2.39 9.59
CA PRO A 157 22.47 3.70 9.86
C PRO A 157 22.40 4.61 8.64
N GLU A 158 23.43 4.59 7.78
CA GLU A 158 23.48 5.38 6.55
C GLU A 158 22.44 4.89 5.53
N PHE A 159 22.27 3.57 5.36
CA PHE A 159 21.23 3.02 4.51
C PHE A 159 19.83 3.36 5.05
N GLU A 160 19.59 3.21 6.35
CA GLU A 160 18.31 3.59 6.97
C GLU A 160 17.99 5.08 6.71
N ALA A 161 18.97 5.96 6.86
CA ALA A 161 18.80 7.39 6.67
C ALA A 161 18.56 7.77 5.20
N GLU A 162 19.43 7.32 4.29
CA GLU A 162 19.47 7.75 2.90
C GLU A 162 18.46 7.03 2.00
N ILE A 163 18.13 5.77 2.32
CA ILE A 163 17.23 4.93 1.52
C ILE A 163 15.83 5.01 2.08
N PHE A 164 15.63 4.66 3.36
CA PHE A 164 14.28 4.54 3.92
C PHE A 164 13.71 5.86 4.44
N ARG A 165 14.43 6.60 5.30
CA ARG A 165 13.88 7.78 5.97
C ARG A 165 13.76 8.99 5.05
N LYS A 166 14.71 9.16 4.11
CA LYS A 166 14.74 10.29 3.18
C LYS A 166 13.50 10.35 2.29
N ASP A 167 12.99 9.18 1.91
CA ASP A 167 11.76 9.06 1.13
C ASP A 167 10.83 7.98 1.68
N GLN A 168 10.45 8.16 2.94
CA GLN A 168 9.59 7.21 3.66
C GLN A 168 8.23 7.01 2.97
N GLN A 169 7.72 8.07 2.33
CA GLN A 169 6.42 8.05 1.65
C GLN A 169 6.45 7.10 0.44
N PHE A 170 7.50 7.17 -0.39
CA PHE A 170 7.68 6.26 -1.51
C PHE A 170 7.70 4.79 -1.07
N TRP A 171 8.37 4.47 0.04
CA TRP A 171 8.39 3.09 0.56
C TRP A 171 7.04 2.60 1.08
N ILE A 172 6.22 3.47 1.66
CA ILE A 172 4.86 3.12 2.09
C ILE A 172 4.01 2.73 0.88
N GLU A 173 4.14 3.47 -0.22
CA GLU A 173 3.43 3.20 -1.48
C GLU A 173 3.98 1.93 -2.15
N LEU A 174 5.30 1.82 -2.24
CA LEU A 174 5.99 0.72 -2.91
C LEU A 174 5.81 -0.62 -2.20
N LEU A 175 5.82 -0.67 -0.87
CA LEU A 175 5.70 -1.94 -0.15
C LEU A 175 4.38 -2.67 -0.44
N LEU A 176 3.27 -1.94 -0.50
CA LEU A 176 1.98 -2.54 -0.83
C LEU A 176 1.93 -2.92 -2.32
N HIS A 177 2.37 -2.04 -3.21
CA HIS A 177 2.42 -2.32 -4.64
C HIS A 177 3.27 -3.56 -4.97
N LEU A 178 4.46 -3.68 -4.37
CA LEU A 178 5.34 -4.84 -4.53
C LEU A 178 4.67 -6.14 -4.07
N ALA A 179 3.96 -6.09 -2.94
CA ALA A 179 3.24 -7.24 -2.42
C ALA A 179 2.09 -7.67 -3.36
N ASP A 180 1.38 -6.71 -3.95
CA ASP A 180 0.25 -6.98 -4.85
C ASP A 180 0.69 -7.65 -6.18
N VAL A 181 1.87 -7.29 -6.69
CA VAL A 181 2.44 -7.89 -7.91
C VAL A 181 3.36 -9.10 -7.66
N SER A 182 3.38 -9.64 -6.43
CA SER A 182 4.33 -10.69 -6.01
C SER A 182 4.01 -12.11 -6.48
N ASN A 183 2.84 -12.37 -7.06
CA ASN A 183 2.42 -13.72 -7.46
C ASN A 183 3.36 -14.45 -8.45
N ALA A 184 4.25 -13.73 -9.13
CA ALA A 184 5.23 -14.28 -10.07
C ALA A 184 6.61 -14.60 -9.46
N THR A 185 6.83 -14.32 -8.16
CA THR A 185 8.12 -14.50 -7.45
C THR A 185 8.12 -15.74 -6.57
#